data_AF-A0A257M2D9-F1
#
_entry.id   AF-A0A257M2D9-F1
#
_cell.length_a   1.000
_cell.length_b   1.000
_cell.length_c   1.000
_cell.angle_alpha   90.00
_cell.angle_beta   90.00
_cell.angle_gamma   90.00
#
_symmetry.space_group_name_H-M   'P 1'
#
loop_
_entity.id
_entity.type
_entity.pdbx_description
1 polymer ?
#
loop_
_entity_poly.entity_id
_entity_poly.type
_entity_poly.pdbx_seq_one_letter_code
_entity_poly.pdbx_strand_id
1 'polypeptide(L)'
;MLKAGDLLVRDGNVPFVLLDASGLAARDLRAIPASAWWRLKQVAERTGCRIVVLSTFPLVPCANLRLSISAGLTLEDFDLPRAELLSRLWAVPERIRHVT
;
A
#
# COMPACT_ATOMS: atom_id res chain seq x y z
N MET A 1 -0.64 12.40 4.72
CA MET A 1 -1.00 10.96 4.65
C MET A 1 -0.76 10.25 5.98
N LEU A 2 0.49 10.07 6.44
CA LEU A 2 0.78 9.17 7.57
C LEU A 2 0.11 9.58 8.89
N LYS A 3 0.06 10.89 9.22
CA LYS A 3 -0.64 11.39 10.41
C LYS A 3 -2.13 11.08 10.42
N ALA A 4 -2.80 11.18 9.27
CA ALA A 4 -4.22 10.85 9.15
C ALA A 4 -4.45 9.34 9.28
N GLY A 5 -3.59 8.52 8.65
CA GLY A 5 -3.60 7.07 8.85
C GLY A 5 -3.37 6.68 10.31
N ASP A 6 -2.42 7.33 10.99
CA ASP A 6 -2.16 7.12 12.40
C ASP A 6 -3.38 7.39 13.28
N LEU A 7 -4.16 8.45 12.99
CA LEU A 7 -5.37 8.77 13.74
C LEU A 7 -6.42 7.67 13.59
N LEU A 8 -6.68 7.22 12.35
CA LEU A 8 -7.65 6.16 12.06
C LEU A 8 -7.27 4.83 12.73
N VAL A 9 -5.99 4.48 12.69
CA VAL A 9 -5.50 3.23 13.27
C VAL A 9 -5.53 3.29 14.80
N ARG A 10 -5.24 4.46 15.40
CA ARG A 10 -5.29 4.64 16.87
C ARG A 10 -6.70 4.62 17.44
N ASP A 11 -7.68 5.04 16.65
CA ASP A 11 -9.09 5.01 17.06
C ASP A 11 -9.56 3.59 17.38
N GLY A 12 -9.01 2.58 16.70
CA GLY A 12 -9.26 1.17 17.01
C GLY A 12 -10.65 0.66 16.62
N ASN A 13 -11.54 1.52 16.13
CA ASN A 13 -12.87 1.10 15.64
C ASN A 13 -12.87 0.79 14.15
N VAL A 14 -11.75 1.01 13.45
CA VAL A 14 -11.60 0.74 12.01
C VAL A 14 -10.74 -0.50 11.82
N PRO A 15 -11.30 -1.65 11.40
CA PRO A 15 -10.53 -2.90 11.27
C PRO A 15 -9.60 -2.91 10.04
N PHE A 16 -9.78 -1.98 9.11
CA PHE A 16 -9.04 -1.92 7.85
C PHE A 16 -8.84 -0.48 7.36
N VAL A 17 -7.59 -0.12 7.09
CA VAL A 17 -7.21 1.21 6.56
C VAL A 17 -6.44 1.03 5.26
N LEU A 18 -6.95 1.63 4.18
CA LEU A 18 -6.27 1.73 2.89
C LEU A 18 -5.62 3.10 2.75
N LEU A 19 -4.30 3.13 2.56
CA LEU A 19 -3.54 4.34 2.29
C LEU A 19 -3.14 4.36 0.81
N ASP A 20 -3.80 5.18 0.01
CA ASP A 20 -3.42 5.39 -1.39
C ASP A 20 -2.35 6.48 -1.52
N ALA A 21 -1.15 6.06 -1.91
CA ALA A 21 -0.01 6.93 -2.18
C ALA A 21 0.29 7.08 -3.68
N SER A 22 -0.54 6.48 -4.56
CA SER A 22 -0.25 6.37 -6.00
C SER A 22 -0.20 7.72 -6.72
N GLY A 23 -0.91 8.72 -6.21
CA GLY A 23 -0.91 10.09 -6.74
C GLY A 23 0.13 11.04 -6.11
N LEU A 24 0.97 10.56 -5.18
CA LEU A 24 1.92 11.40 -4.45
C LEU A 24 3.32 11.34 -5.07
N ALA A 25 4.08 12.44 -4.97
CA ALA A 25 5.42 12.50 -5.51
C ALA A 25 6.37 11.53 -4.80
N ALA A 26 7.11 10.73 -5.58
CA ALA A 26 8.01 9.71 -5.04
C ALA A 26 9.08 10.30 -4.10
N ARG A 27 9.54 11.53 -4.34
CA ARG A 27 10.51 12.22 -3.47
C ARG A 27 9.97 12.43 -2.05
N ASP A 28 8.72 12.85 -1.94
CA ASP A 28 8.08 13.17 -0.65
C ASP A 28 7.77 11.88 0.11
N LEU A 29 7.39 10.83 -0.62
CA LEU A 29 7.17 9.50 -0.07
C LEU A 29 8.46 8.84 0.43
N ARG A 30 9.58 8.95 -0.31
CA ARG A 30 10.88 8.41 0.11
C ARG A 30 11.49 9.15 1.30
N ALA A 31 11.09 10.41 1.52
CA ALA A 31 11.51 11.17 2.70
C ALA A 31 10.83 10.70 4.00
N ILE A 32 9.81 9.84 3.92
CA ILE A 32 9.15 9.27 5.11
C ILE A 32 10.13 8.32 5.81
N PRO A 33 10.49 8.57 7.09
CA PRO A 33 11.41 7.71 7.82
C PRO A 33 10.87 6.29 8.01
N ALA A 34 11.75 5.28 7.93
CA ALA A 34 11.40 3.89 8.19
C ALA A 34 10.76 3.68 9.59
N SER A 35 11.21 4.44 10.59
CA SER A 35 10.66 4.43 11.95
C SER A 35 9.18 4.83 12.01
N ALA A 36 8.73 5.70 11.10
CA ALA A 36 7.33 6.12 11.03
C ALA A 36 6.44 4.97 10.55
N TRP A 37 6.90 4.18 9.58
CA TRP A 37 6.23 2.96 9.12
C TRP A 37 6.19 1.89 10.20
N TRP A 38 7.31 1.68 10.89
CA TRP A 38 7.38 0.73 12.00
C TRP A 38 6.40 1.09 13.12
N ARG A 39 6.35 2.37 13.51
CA ARG A 39 5.39 2.84 14.51
C ARG A 39 3.94 2.63 14.07
N LEU A 40 3.63 2.94 12.82
CA LEU A 40 2.28 2.73 12.28
C LEU A 40 1.89 1.24 12.33
N LYS A 41 2.80 0.34 11.93
CA LYS A 41 2.61 -1.12 12.04
C LYS A 41 2.32 -1.56 13.48
N GLN A 42 3.13 -1.12 14.45
CA GLN A 42 2.93 -1.50 15.84
C GLN A 42 1.56 -1.06 16.40
N VAL A 43 1.11 0.15 16.04
CA VAL A 43 -0.22 0.62 16.44
C VAL A 43 -1.31 -0.23 15.79
N ALA A 44 -1.16 -0.58 14.50
CA ALA A 44 -2.10 -1.43 13.78
C ALA A 44 -2.23 -2.81 14.42
N GLU A 45 -1.09 -3.46 14.71
CA GLU A 45 -1.07 -4.77 15.35
C GLU A 45 -1.71 -4.73 16.75
N ARG A 46 -1.43 -3.68 17.55
CA ARG A 46 -2.02 -3.53 18.88
C ARG A 46 -3.54 -3.29 18.85
N THR A 47 -4.04 -2.63 17.82
CA THR A 47 -5.48 -2.31 17.67
C THR A 47 -6.25 -3.36 16.88
N GLY A 48 -5.55 -4.37 16.32
CA GLY A 48 -6.17 -5.36 15.44
C GLY A 48 -6.51 -4.81 14.04
N CYS A 49 -6.09 -3.59 13.71
CA CYS A 49 -6.31 -2.97 12.41
C CYS A 49 -5.36 -3.55 11.35
N ARG A 50 -5.88 -3.79 10.14
CA ARG A 50 -5.08 -4.14 8.95
C ARG A 50 -4.80 -2.88 8.15
N ILE A 51 -3.55 -2.68 7.73
CA ILE A 51 -3.16 -1.55 6.90
C ILE A 51 -2.71 -2.07 5.54
N VAL A 52 -3.26 -1.49 4.48
CA VAL A 52 -2.80 -1.71 3.09
C VAL A 52 -2.32 -0.38 2.54
N VAL A 53 -1.15 -0.39 1.91
CA VAL A 53 -0.57 0.80 1.27
C VAL A 53 -0.48 0.53 -0.22
N LEU A 54 -1.18 1.35 -1.01
CA LEU A 54 -1.08 1.33 -2.47
C LEU A 54 -0.01 2.34 -2.89
N SER A 55 0.97 1.88 -3.65
CA SER A 55 2.08 2.72 -4.12
C SER A 55 2.66 2.16 -5.41
N THR A 56 3.18 3.04 -6.27
CA THR A 56 3.79 2.67 -7.56
C THR A 56 5.19 2.07 -7.43
N PHE A 57 5.74 1.99 -6.21
CA PHE A 57 7.03 1.39 -5.90
C PHE A 57 7.01 0.80 -4.48
N PRO A 58 8.02 -0.01 -4.10
CA PRO A 58 8.11 -0.57 -2.74
C PRO A 58 8.29 0.47 -1.62
N LEU A 59 7.20 1.04 -1.11
CA LEU A 59 7.23 2.17 -0.17
C LEU A 59 7.47 1.78 1.31
N VAL A 60 6.83 0.71 1.79
CA VAL A 60 6.82 0.35 3.22
C VAL A 60 7.90 -0.70 3.53
N PRO A 61 9.01 -0.38 4.24
CA PRO A 61 10.11 -1.33 4.41
C PRO A 61 9.75 -2.55 5.26
N CYS A 62 8.88 -2.37 6.26
CA CYS A 62 8.50 -3.40 7.23
C CYS A 62 7.17 -4.12 6.92
N ALA A 63 6.73 -4.07 5.65
CA ALA A 63 5.50 -4.74 5.22
C ALA A 63 5.58 -6.25 5.46
N ASN A 64 4.52 -6.85 5.99
CA ASN A 64 4.45 -8.31 6.20
C ASN A 64 4.16 -9.08 4.90
N LEU A 65 3.47 -8.43 3.95
CA LEU A 65 3.16 -8.94 2.64
C LEU A 65 3.33 -7.80 1.63
N ARG A 66 3.96 -8.10 0.50
CA ARG A 66 4.04 -7.19 -0.65
C ARG A 66 3.48 -7.89 -1.87
N LEU A 67 2.54 -7.24 -2.53
CA LEU A 67 1.94 -7.70 -3.78
C LEU A 67 2.29 -6.68 -4.87
N SER A 68 2.74 -7.17 -6.01
CA SER A 68 2.75 -6.40 -7.25
C SER A 68 1.45 -6.67 -7.98
N ILE A 69 0.75 -5.62 -8.38
CA ILE A 69 -0.44 -5.74 -9.23
C ILE A 69 -0.01 -5.44 -10.66
N SER A 70 -0.38 -6.34 -11.57
CA SER A 70 -0.12 -6.17 -12.99
C SER A 70 -1.36 -6.52 -13.80
N ALA A 71 -1.56 -5.81 -14.89
CA ALA A 71 -2.42 -6.23 -15.98
C ALA A 71 -1.57 -6.02 -17.24
N GLY A 72 -1.47 -7.03 -18.10
CA GLY A 72 -0.72 -6.93 -19.35
C GLY A 72 -1.47 -6.05 -20.34
N LEU A 73 -1.58 -4.75 -20.03
CA LEU A 73 -2.34 -3.76 -20.77
C LEU A 73 -1.52 -3.19 -21.92
N THR A 74 -2.14 -3.01 -23.07
CA THR A 74 -1.58 -2.36 -24.26
C THR A 74 -2.33 -1.06 -24.56
N LEU A 75 -1.90 -0.32 -25.58
CA LEU A 75 -2.60 0.89 -26.02
C LEU A 75 -3.99 0.59 -26.62
N GLU A 76 -4.22 -0.64 -27.08
CA GLU A 76 -5.53 -1.07 -27.62
C GLU A 76 -6.60 -1.20 -26.52
N ASP A 77 -6.17 -1.31 -25.26
CA ASP A 77 -7.07 -1.52 -24.13
C ASP A 77 -7.75 -0.22 -23.64
N PHE A 78 -7.44 0.95 -24.24
CA PHE A 78 -8.00 2.25 -23.81
C PHE A 78 -9.51 2.38 -24.00
N ASP A 79 -10.06 1.69 -24.99
CA ASP A 79 -11.50 1.71 -25.29
C ASP A 79 -12.29 0.66 -24.50
N LEU A 80 -11.61 -0.20 -23.74
CA LEU A 80 -12.27 -1.25 -22.96
C LEU A 80 -12.98 -0.67 -21.73
N PRO A 81 -14.16 -1.20 -21.37
CA PRO A 81 -14.82 -0.85 -20.13
C PRO A 81 -13.92 -1.12 -18.92
N ARG A 82 -13.96 -0.24 -17.92
CA ARG A 82 -13.19 -0.40 -16.68
C ARG A 82 -13.34 -1.78 -16.03
N ALA A 83 -14.54 -2.37 -16.06
CA ALA A 83 -14.79 -3.70 -15.50
C ALA A 83 -13.95 -4.80 -16.18
N GLU A 84 -13.71 -4.69 -17.48
CA GLU A 84 -12.89 -5.62 -18.26
C GLU A 84 -11.40 -5.43 -17.98
N LEU A 85 -10.96 -4.19 -17.81
CA LEU A 85 -9.59 -3.91 -17.37
C LEU A 85 -9.32 -4.48 -15.96
N LEU A 86 -10.28 -4.35 -15.06
CA LEU A 86 -10.15 -4.85 -13.68
C LEU A 86 -10.13 -6.38 -13.61
N SER A 87 -10.85 -7.09 -14.48
CA SER A 87 -10.86 -8.57 -14.49
C SER A 87 -9.53 -9.17 -14.95
N ARG A 88 -8.69 -8.39 -15.64
CA ARG A 88 -7.34 -8.78 -16.09
C ARG A 88 -6.26 -8.51 -15.05
N LEU A 89 -6.57 -7.84 -13.95
CA LEU A 89 -5.61 -7.61 -12.88
C LEU A 89 -5.28 -8.93 -12.18
N TRP A 90 -3.98 -9.17 -12.02
CA TRP A 90 -3.48 -10.24 -11.18
C TRP A 90 -2.48 -9.68 -10.16
N ALA A 91 -2.39 -10.35 -9.01
CA ALA A 91 -1.45 -10.02 -7.96
C ALA A 91 -0.37 -11.11 -7.87
N VAL A 92 0.91 -10.72 -7.89
CA VAL A 92 2.03 -11.63 -7.57
C VAL A 92 2.67 -11.20 -6.26
N PRO A 93 2.89 -12.15 -5.34
CA PRO A 93 3.71 -11.90 -4.15
C PRO A 93 5.13 -11.51 -4.55
N GLU A 94 5.61 -10.37 -4.05
CA GLU A 94 7.02 -10.01 -4.16
C GLU A 94 7.80 -10.62 -2.99
N ARG A 95 9.00 -11.14 -3.29
CA ARG A 95 9.90 -11.64 -2.24
C ARG A 95 10.37 -10.47 -1.39
N ILE A 96 9.91 -10.39 -0.14
CA ILE A 96 10.33 -9.38 0.82
C ILE A 96 11.75 -9.72 1.26
N ARG A 97 12.73 -8.91 0.85
CA ARG A 97 14.08 -8.99 1.41
C ARG A 97 14.05 -8.30 2.77
N HIS A 98 14.09 -9.07 3.84
CA HIS A 98 14.39 -8.52 5.15
C HIS A 98 15.83 -7.99 5.11
N VAL A 99 15.98 -6.67 5.22
CA VAL A 99 17.28 -6.08 5.55
C VAL A 99 17.51 -6.37 7.03
N THR A 100 18.37 -7.35 7.31
CA THR A 100 18.93 -7.62 8.63
C THR A 100 19.77 -6.46 9.13
#